data_AF-A0A7X5KQ89-F1
#
_entry.id   AF-A0A7X5KQ89-F1
#
_cell.length_a   1.000
_cell.length_b   1.000
_cell.length_c   1.000
_cell.angle_alpha   90.00
_cell.angle_beta   90.00
_cell.angle_gamma   90.00
#
_symmetry.space_group_name_H-M   'P 1'
#
loop_
_entity.id
_entity.type
_entity.pdbx_description
1 polymer ?
#
loop_
_entity_poly.entity_id
_entity_poly.type
_entity_poly.pdbx_seq_one_letter_code
_entity_poly.pdbx_strand_id
1 'polypeptide(L)'
;HKSNIMKTGRVSEEYERVCNGIDEILAEYGYIRNKGIYTVEQGNDKTIVFFCHLGVQFVILSHLFGISAPAMWQNFFVAPTSVTVVATEEREKGKVAFRCKKLGDTSHLNAAGIEPSNSGFFSEIYMEGE
;
A
#
# COMPACT_ATOMS: atom_id res chain seq x y z
N HIS A 1 -11.81 -3.77 16.50
CA HIS A 1 -11.45 -3.20 17.81
C HIS A 1 -10.47 -2.04 17.59
N LYS A 2 -10.77 -0.81 18.05
CA LYS A 2 -9.84 0.34 17.97
C LYS A 2 -9.06 0.44 19.28
N SER A 3 -7.72 0.38 19.23
CA SER A 3 -6.88 0.61 20.42
C SER A 3 -7.02 2.05 20.92
N ASN A 4 -6.71 2.30 22.19
CA ASN A 4 -6.87 3.63 22.78
C ASN A 4 -5.98 4.69 22.09
N ILE A 5 -4.76 4.32 21.69
CA ILE A 5 -3.86 5.22 20.95
C ILE A 5 -4.43 5.61 19.57
N MET A 6 -5.12 4.69 18.89
CA MET A 6 -5.71 4.99 17.57
C MET A 6 -6.93 5.92 17.67
N LYS A 7 -7.54 6.04 18.86
CA LYS A 7 -8.65 6.96 19.11
C LYS A 7 -8.21 8.40 19.35
N THR A 8 -6.91 8.64 19.61
CA THR A 8 -6.41 10.01 19.87
C THR A 8 -6.18 10.80 18.59
N GLY A 9 -6.16 10.15 17.43
CA GLY A 9 -6.01 10.78 16.12
C GLY A 9 -7.16 10.51 15.16
N ARG A 10 -7.11 11.13 13.97
CA ARG A 10 -8.13 11.00 12.90
C ARG A 10 -7.89 9.80 11.98
N VAL A 11 -7.24 8.74 12.48
CA VAL A 11 -6.75 7.65 11.62
C VAL A 11 -7.86 6.93 10.86
N SER A 12 -9.05 6.79 11.46
CA SER A 12 -10.21 6.18 10.79
C SER A 12 -10.70 7.00 9.60
N GLU A 13 -10.79 8.32 9.77
CA GLU A 13 -11.27 9.24 8.75
C GLU A 13 -10.27 9.33 7.59
N GLU A 14 -8.98 9.46 7.89
CA GLU A 14 -7.94 9.50 6.87
C GLU A 14 -7.80 8.15 6.15
N TYR A 15 -8.01 7.03 6.86
CA TYR A 15 -8.09 5.70 6.23
C TYR A 15 -9.22 5.64 5.20
N GLU A 16 -10.43 6.05 5.59
CA GLU A 16 -11.61 6.06 4.71
C GLU A 16 -11.38 6.99 3.50
N ARG A 17 -10.80 8.17 3.73
CA ARG A 17 -10.45 9.13 2.68
C ARG A 17 -9.50 8.52 1.63
N VAL A 18 -8.44 7.85 2.07
CA VAL A 18 -7.49 7.19 1.15
C VAL A 18 -8.16 6.04 0.41
N CYS A 19 -8.95 5.20 1.09
CA CYS A 19 -9.68 4.10 0.45
C CYS A 19 -10.63 4.59 -0.64
N ASN A 20 -11.44 5.60 -0.33
CA ASN A 20 -12.38 6.18 -1.28
C ASN A 20 -11.67 6.81 -2.47
N GLY A 21 -10.59 7.55 -2.24
CA GLY A 21 -9.81 8.14 -3.33
C GLY A 21 -9.18 7.10 -4.26
N ILE A 22 -8.70 5.98 -3.72
CA ILE A 22 -8.21 4.87 -4.56
C ILE A 22 -9.34 4.21 -5.34
N ASP A 23 -10.50 4.01 -4.73
CA ASP A 23 -11.67 3.47 -5.43
C ASP A 23 -12.14 4.39 -6.56
N GLU A 24 -12.16 5.71 -6.34
CA GLU A 24 -12.48 6.71 -7.35
C GLU A 24 -11.48 6.68 -8.51
N ILE A 25 -10.18 6.69 -8.22
CA ILE A 25 -9.14 6.63 -9.26
C ILE A 25 -9.23 5.34 -10.06
N LEU A 26 -9.42 4.18 -9.40
CA LEU A 26 -9.53 2.89 -10.10
C LEU A 26 -10.81 2.77 -10.94
N ALA A 27 -11.90 3.43 -10.51
CA ALA A 27 -13.14 3.49 -11.26
C ALA A 27 -12.98 4.19 -12.62
N GLU A 28 -12.09 5.18 -12.75
CA GLU A 28 -11.75 5.82 -14.02
C GLU A 28 -11.16 4.83 -15.05
N TYR A 29 -10.58 3.72 -14.57
CA TYR A 29 -10.04 2.64 -15.39
C TYR A 29 -10.98 1.43 -15.49
N GLY A 30 -12.24 1.57 -15.02
CA GLY A 30 -13.28 0.54 -15.09
C GLY A 30 -13.27 -0.48 -13.94
N TYR A 31 -12.41 -0.32 -12.95
CA TYR A 31 -12.34 -1.23 -11.80
C TYR A 31 -13.22 -0.72 -10.65
N ILE A 32 -14.35 -1.38 -10.42
CA ILE A 32 -15.33 -0.97 -9.40
C ILE A 32 -15.30 -1.93 -8.22
N ARG A 33 -15.22 -1.39 -7.00
CA ARG A 33 -15.20 -2.19 -5.77
C ARG A 33 -16.61 -2.52 -5.28
N ASN A 34 -16.89 -3.79 -5.05
CA ASN A 34 -18.15 -4.28 -4.46
C ASN A 34 -17.86 -5.32 -3.37
N LYS A 35 -18.29 -5.04 -2.13
CA LYS A 35 -18.13 -5.95 -0.97
C LYS A 35 -16.70 -6.50 -0.79
N GLY A 36 -15.69 -5.70 -1.10
CA GLY A 36 -14.27 -6.06 -0.93
C GLY A 36 -13.61 -6.72 -2.15
N ILE A 37 -14.34 -6.94 -3.24
CA ILE A 37 -13.81 -7.48 -4.50
C ILE A 37 -13.94 -6.42 -5.59
N TYR A 38 -12.94 -6.27 -6.44
CA TYR A 38 -13.04 -5.41 -7.62
C TYR A 38 -13.62 -6.19 -8.80
N THR A 39 -14.46 -5.53 -9.58
CA THR A 39 -15.02 -6.07 -10.83
C THR A 39 -14.71 -5.15 -12.00
N VAL A 40 -14.59 -5.73 -13.18
CA VAL A 40 -14.31 -5.00 -14.43
C VAL A 40 -15.07 -5.65 -15.60
N GLU A 41 -15.62 -4.87 -16.52
CA GLU A 41 -16.25 -5.39 -17.74
C GLU A 41 -15.21 -5.74 -18.81
N GLN A 42 -14.25 -4.84 -19.00
CA GLN A 42 -13.11 -5.00 -19.89
C GLN A 42 -11.84 -4.54 -19.18
N GLY A 43 -10.97 -5.50 -18.81
CA GLY A 43 -9.66 -5.19 -18.26
C GLY A 43 -8.78 -4.40 -19.23
N ASN A 44 -7.75 -3.76 -18.69
CA ASN A 44 -6.77 -3.01 -19.48
C ASN A 44 -5.32 -3.27 -18.99
N ASP A 45 -4.35 -2.76 -19.73
CA ASP A 45 -2.91 -2.88 -19.48
C ASP A 45 -2.29 -1.57 -18.97
N LYS A 46 -3.11 -0.64 -18.46
CA LYS A 46 -2.62 0.65 -17.99
C LYS A 46 -1.79 0.48 -16.72
N THR A 47 -0.77 1.32 -16.61
CA THR A 47 0.06 1.43 -15.41
C THR A 47 -0.12 2.81 -14.81
N ILE A 48 -0.49 2.84 -13.53
CA ILE A 48 -0.60 4.06 -12.72
C ILE A 48 0.54 4.07 -11.70
N VAL A 49 1.05 5.27 -11.39
CA VAL A 49 2.15 5.46 -10.43
C VAL A 49 1.72 6.44 -9.36
N PHE A 50 1.94 6.07 -8.11
CA PHE A 50 1.67 6.91 -6.95
C PHE A 50 2.96 7.21 -6.20
N PHE A 51 3.13 8.47 -5.81
CA PHE A 51 4.18 8.92 -4.91
C PHE A 51 3.56 9.26 -3.57
N CYS A 52 3.91 8.51 -2.52
CA CYS A 52 3.32 8.68 -1.20
C CYS A 52 4.26 8.22 -0.09
N HIS A 53 3.86 8.48 1.16
CA HIS A 53 4.58 8.03 2.34
C HIS A 53 4.17 6.60 2.73
N LEU A 54 5.03 5.94 3.52
CA LEU A 54 4.83 4.58 4.03
C LEU A 54 3.43 4.38 4.64
N GLY A 55 2.97 5.34 5.45
CA GLY A 55 1.65 5.29 6.08
C GLY A 55 0.52 5.15 5.06
N VAL A 56 0.49 6.03 4.05
CA VAL A 56 -0.53 6.04 3.00
C VAL A 56 -0.40 4.81 2.09
N GLN A 57 0.83 4.45 1.68
CA GLN A 57 1.08 3.24 0.89
C GLN A 57 0.41 2.02 1.53
N PHE A 58 0.63 1.82 2.83
CA PHE A 58 0.06 0.67 3.53
C PHE A 58 -1.44 0.75 3.77
N VAL A 59 -2.05 1.95 3.81
CA VAL A 59 -3.52 2.06 3.71
C VAL A 59 -4.00 1.54 2.36
N ILE A 60 -3.41 2.01 1.26
CA ILE A 60 -3.78 1.60 -0.09
C ILE A 60 -3.67 0.07 -0.22
N LEU A 61 -2.51 -0.50 0.13
CA LEU A 61 -2.31 -1.94 0.04
C LEU A 61 -3.28 -2.73 0.93
N SER A 62 -3.55 -2.24 2.14
CA SER A 62 -4.49 -2.89 3.05
C SER A 62 -5.90 -2.96 2.46
N HIS A 63 -6.34 -1.90 1.80
CA HIS A 63 -7.65 -1.81 1.15
C HIS A 63 -7.75 -2.72 -0.09
N LEU A 64 -6.70 -2.73 -0.92
CA LEU A 64 -6.63 -3.57 -2.12
C LEU A 64 -6.57 -5.06 -1.79
N PHE A 65 -5.89 -5.44 -0.71
CA PHE A 65 -5.72 -6.84 -0.31
C PHE A 65 -6.79 -7.33 0.68
N GLY A 66 -7.58 -6.42 1.26
CA GLY A 66 -8.54 -6.76 2.31
C GLY A 66 -7.87 -7.20 3.62
N ILE A 67 -6.71 -6.61 3.95
CA ILE A 67 -5.96 -6.90 5.19
C ILE A 67 -5.95 -5.69 6.12
N SER A 68 -5.53 -5.88 7.37
CA SER A 68 -5.49 -4.81 8.36
C SER A 68 -4.30 -3.86 8.15
N ALA A 69 -4.55 -2.56 7.92
CA ALA A 69 -3.49 -1.54 7.83
C ALA A 69 -2.53 -1.54 9.03
N PRO A 70 -2.99 -1.60 10.30
CA PRO A 70 -2.11 -1.77 11.44
C PRO A 70 -1.17 -2.97 11.36
N ALA A 71 -1.61 -4.10 10.79
CA ALA A 71 -0.72 -5.25 10.63
C ALA A 71 0.41 -4.94 9.63
N MET A 72 0.13 -4.14 8.60
CA MET A 72 1.16 -3.70 7.66
C MET A 72 2.10 -2.67 8.27
N TRP A 73 1.58 -1.60 8.89
CA TRP A 73 2.40 -0.54 9.49
C TRP A 73 3.38 -1.04 10.55
N GLN A 74 2.98 -2.05 11.33
CA GLN A 74 3.79 -2.52 12.46
C GLN A 74 4.83 -3.59 12.08
N ASN A 75 4.70 -4.22 10.91
CA ASN A 75 5.55 -5.37 10.56
C ASN A 75 6.40 -5.15 9.31
N PHE A 76 6.14 -4.10 8.54
CA PHE A 76 6.81 -3.89 7.27
C PHE A 76 7.53 -2.54 7.24
N PHE A 77 8.81 -2.59 6.88
CA PHE A 77 9.60 -1.44 6.49
C PHE A 77 9.76 -1.44 4.97
N VAL A 78 9.70 -0.25 4.37
CA VAL A 78 10.12 -0.02 2.98
C VAL A 78 10.99 1.22 2.96
N ALA A 79 12.16 1.13 2.33
CA ALA A 79 13.09 2.25 2.27
C ALA A 79 12.47 3.44 1.52
N PRO A 80 12.79 4.70 1.87
CA PRO A 80 12.44 5.84 1.04
C PRO A 80 12.89 5.62 -0.40
N THR A 81 12.08 6.09 -1.36
CA THR A 81 12.29 5.90 -2.81
C THR A 81 12.24 4.46 -3.33
N SER A 82 12.05 3.47 -2.46
CA SER A 82 11.78 2.10 -2.90
C SER A 82 10.47 1.99 -3.69
N VAL A 83 10.37 0.97 -4.54
CA VAL A 83 9.24 0.78 -5.46
C VAL A 83 8.42 -0.43 -5.03
N THR A 84 7.13 -0.21 -4.77
CA THR A 84 6.16 -1.30 -4.57
C THR A 84 5.37 -1.51 -5.86
N VAL A 85 5.31 -2.75 -6.35
CA VAL A 85 4.61 -3.11 -7.59
C VAL A 85 3.44 -4.02 -7.27
N VAL A 86 2.24 -3.57 -7.63
CA VAL A 86 0.99 -4.34 -7.53
C VAL A 86 0.41 -4.50 -8.93
N ALA A 87 -0.12 -5.68 -9.23
CA ALA A 87 -0.81 -5.96 -10.48
C ALA A 87 -2.20 -6.54 -10.23
N THR A 88 -3.12 -6.28 -11.14
CA THR A 88 -4.44 -6.94 -11.19
C THR A 88 -4.30 -8.35 -11.78
N GLU A 89 -5.04 -9.30 -11.22
CA GLU A 89 -5.14 -10.69 -11.68
C GLU A 89 -6.63 -11.05 -11.80
N GLU A 90 -7.06 -11.57 -12.95
CA GLU A 90 -8.40 -12.13 -13.17
C GLU A 90 -8.31 -13.65 -13.29
N ARG A 91 -8.69 -14.36 -12.21
CA ARG A 91 -8.84 -15.83 -12.25
C ARG A 91 -10.23 -16.28 -12.70
N GLU A 92 -11.20 -15.41 -12.49
CA GLU A 92 -12.57 -15.53 -13.01
C GLU A 92 -12.83 -14.25 -13.80
N LYS A 93 -13.38 -14.39 -15.01
CA LYS A 93 -13.62 -13.26 -15.91
C LYS A 93 -14.44 -12.18 -15.21
N GLY A 94 -13.92 -10.96 -15.18
CA GLY A 94 -14.56 -9.79 -14.58
C GLY A 94 -14.44 -9.69 -13.06
N LYS A 95 -13.73 -10.61 -12.39
CA LYS A 95 -13.40 -10.52 -10.95
C LYS A 95 -11.90 -10.34 -10.77
N VAL A 96 -11.53 -9.23 -10.15
CA VAL A 96 -10.16 -8.74 -10.09
C VAL A 96 -9.63 -8.86 -8.66
N ALA A 97 -8.46 -9.47 -8.53
CA ALA A 97 -7.65 -9.46 -7.32
C ALA A 97 -6.39 -8.63 -7.55
N PHE A 98 -5.97 -7.86 -6.55
CA PHE A 98 -4.69 -7.18 -6.56
C PHE A 98 -3.61 -8.07 -5.93
N ARG A 99 -2.44 -8.15 -6.58
CA ARG A 99 -1.29 -8.96 -6.16
C ARG A 99 -0.04 -8.12 -6.05
N CYS A 100 0.56 -8.10 -4.88
CA CYS A 100 1.89 -7.53 -4.69
C CYS A 100 2.92 -8.43 -5.37
N LYS A 101 3.63 -7.90 -6.36
CA LYS A 101 4.74 -8.59 -7.05
C LYS A 101 6.09 -8.21 -6.45
N LYS A 102 6.19 -7.01 -5.90
CA LYS A 102 7.38 -6.46 -5.24
C LYS A 102 6.94 -5.52 -4.15
N LEU A 103 7.56 -5.62 -2.97
CA LEU A 103 7.30 -4.73 -1.84
C LEU A 103 8.61 -4.04 -1.46
N GLY A 104 8.67 -2.71 -1.58
CA GLY A 104 9.87 -1.95 -1.24
C GLY A 104 11.11 -2.29 -2.06
N ASP A 105 10.98 -2.50 -3.37
CA ASP A 105 12.10 -2.83 -4.27
C ASP A 105 13.09 -1.67 -4.41
N THR A 106 14.34 -1.91 -4.01
CA THR A 106 15.45 -0.97 -4.09
C THR A 106 16.44 -1.31 -5.20
N SER A 107 16.12 -2.25 -6.08
CA SER A 107 17.02 -2.70 -7.16
C SER A 107 17.56 -1.56 -8.03
N HIS A 108 16.78 -0.50 -8.25
CA HIS A 108 17.21 0.66 -9.02
C HIS A 108 18.27 1.51 -8.29
N LEU A 109 18.21 1.60 -6.95
CA LEU A 109 19.24 2.26 -6.13
C LEU A 109 20.53 1.43 -6.17
N ASN A 110 20.41 0.12 -5.98
CA ASN A 110 21.54 -0.80 -6.01
C ASN A 110 22.24 -0.77 -7.39
N ALA A 111 21.49 -0.74 -8.48
CA ALA A 111 22.03 -0.62 -9.84
C ALA A 111 22.77 0.71 -10.06
N ALA A 112 22.38 1.76 -9.35
CA ALA A 112 23.05 3.06 -9.36
C ALA A 112 24.22 3.17 -8.37
N GLY A 113 24.50 2.11 -7.59
CA GLY A 113 25.51 2.13 -6.53
C GLY A 113 25.13 3.01 -5.33
N ILE A 114 23.82 3.24 -5.12
CA ILE A 114 23.28 4.05 -4.02
C ILE A 114 22.72 3.11 -2.95
N GLU A 115 23.21 3.25 -1.73
CA GLU A 115 22.69 2.50 -0.58
C GLU A 115 21.28 2.99 -0.21
N PRO A 116 20.29 2.09 -0.06
CA PRO A 116 18.96 2.47 0.40
C PRO A 116 18.98 3.08 1.81
N SER A 117 18.20 4.13 2.01
CA SER A 117 18.12 4.79 3.33
C SER A 117 17.34 3.95 4.35
N ASN A 118 17.82 3.92 5.59
CA ASN A 118 17.11 3.38 6.75
C ASN A 118 16.19 4.40 7.46
N SER A 119 15.94 5.58 6.88
CA SER A 119 15.03 6.56 7.48
C SER A 119 13.63 5.97 7.68
N GLY A 120 13.15 6.00 8.93
CA GLY A 120 11.87 5.40 9.33
C GLY A 120 11.98 3.99 9.89
N PHE A 121 13.17 3.40 9.91
CA PHE A 121 13.49 2.21 10.68
C PHE A 121 14.10 2.62 12.04
N PHE A 122 13.68 1.96 13.12
CA PHE A 122 14.28 2.16 14.45
C PHE A 122 15.52 1.28 14.60
N SER A 123 16.44 1.68 15.48
CA SER A 123 17.65 0.90 15.77
C SER A 123 17.31 -0.54 16.16
N GLU A 124 17.99 -1.50 15.53
CA GLU A 124 17.81 -2.93 15.83
C GLU A 124 18.16 -3.27 17.27
N ILE A 125 19.14 -2.54 17.82
CA ILE A 125 19.61 -2.67 19.19
C ILE A 125 19.19 -1.41 19.95
N TYR A 126 18.50 -1.62 21.07
CA TYR A 126 18.19 -0.54 21.99
C TYR A 126 19.48 -0.08 22.69
N MET A 127 19.85 1.17 22.47
CA MET A 127 20.97 1.82 23.15
C MET A 127 20.37 2.77 24.19
N GLU A 128 20.71 2.59 25.47
CA GLU A 128 20.32 3.57 26.50
C GLU A 128 20.99 4.92 26.19
N GLY A 129 20.19 5.97 25.98
CA GLY A 129 20.68 7.35 25.89
C GLY A 129 20.29 8.18 24.66
N GLU A 130 19.39 7.71 23.80
CA GLU A 130 18.72 8.55 22.78
C GLU A 130 17.31 8.99 23.21
#